data_AF-N1V702-F1
#
_entry.id   AF-N1V702-F1
#
_cell.length_a   1.000
_cell.length_b   1.000
_cell.length_c   1.000
_cell.angle_alpha   90.00
_cell.angle_beta   90.00
_cell.angle_gamma   90.00
#
_symmetry.space_group_name_H-M   'P 1'
#
loop_
_entity.id
_entity.type
_entity.pdbx_description
1 polymer ?
#
loop_
_entity_poly.entity_id
_entity_poly.type
_entity_poly.pdbx_seq_one_letter_code
_entity_poly.pdbx_strand_id
1 'polypeptide(L)'
;MIRRALQAIHRSPGDAWTVEKLARAAGTSRANFARRFSAGVGQPPMACLSQHRLDLAADLLLGDHRLTTAAVAARVGYSTPYSFSHAFKVHHGVSPRLYRRNRHPASSLAP
;
A
#
# COMPACT_ATOMS: atom_id res chain seq x y z
N MET A 1 7.98 19.62 -5.66
CA MET A 1 7.48 19.15 -4.36
C MET A 1 6.76 17.81 -4.48
N ILE A 2 5.52 17.76 -5.00
CA ILE A 2 4.67 16.55 -5.01
C ILE A 2 5.34 15.36 -5.73
N ARG A 3 5.95 15.59 -6.89
CA ARG A 3 6.71 14.56 -7.63
C ARG A 3 7.76 13.85 -6.78
N ARG A 4 8.50 14.56 -5.91
CA ARG A 4 9.51 13.96 -5.03
C ARG A 4 8.88 13.09 -3.96
N ALA A 5 7.75 13.52 -3.39
CA ALA A 5 7.01 12.71 -2.43
C ALA A 5 6.42 11.44 -3.08
N LEU A 6 5.86 11.55 -4.28
CA LEU A 6 5.38 10.38 -5.04
C LEU A 6 6.53 9.43 -5.37
N GLN A 7 7.69 9.93 -5.81
CA GLN A 7 8.87 9.10 -6.04
C GLN A 7 9.33 8.38 -4.76
N ALA A 8 9.30 9.04 -3.61
CA ALA A 8 9.62 8.43 -2.33
C ALA A 8 8.63 7.30 -1.96
N ILE A 9 7.33 7.53 -2.16
CA ILE A 9 6.27 6.54 -1.96
C ILE A 9 6.47 5.30 -2.84
N HIS A 10 6.74 5.50 -4.14
CA HIS A 10 6.92 4.39 -5.09
C HIS A 10 8.22 3.61 -4.87
N ARG A 11 9.31 4.29 -4.46
CA ARG A 11 10.61 3.64 -4.29
C ARG A 11 10.67 2.76 -3.04
N SER A 12 10.09 3.21 -1.95
CA SER A 12 10.15 2.53 -0.65
C SER A 12 8.79 2.55 0.04
N PRO A 13 7.76 1.90 -0.51
CA PRO A 13 6.41 1.92 0.07
C PRO A 13 6.37 1.34 1.48
N GLY A 14 7.25 0.40 1.81
CA GLY A 14 7.33 -0.25 3.13
C GLY A 14 7.89 0.61 4.27
N ASP A 15 8.54 1.73 3.97
CA ASP A 15 9.17 2.57 4.99
C ASP A 15 8.14 3.24 5.91
N ALA A 16 8.54 3.57 7.14
CA ALA A 16 7.70 4.27 8.13
C ALA A 16 7.50 5.75 7.76
N TRP A 17 6.87 6.01 6.62
CA TRP A 17 6.52 7.34 6.12
C TRP A 17 5.53 8.04 7.05
N THR A 18 5.75 9.33 7.23
CA THR A 18 4.80 10.24 7.86
C THR A 18 4.64 11.45 6.94
N VAL A 19 3.57 12.23 7.14
CA VAL A 19 3.38 13.50 6.42
C VAL A 19 4.60 14.40 6.55
N GLU A 20 5.25 14.38 7.72
CA GLU A 20 6.47 15.15 7.99
C GLU A 20 7.68 14.64 7.20
N LYS A 21 7.93 13.33 7.19
CA LYS A 21 9.03 12.75 6.39
C LYS A 21 8.85 13.01 4.89
N LEU A 22 7.62 12.91 4.39
CA LEU A 22 7.28 13.23 3.00
C LEU A 22 7.46 14.72 2.70
N ALA A 23 7.03 15.60 3.60
CA ALA A 23 7.23 17.04 3.47
C ALA A 23 8.72 17.41 3.43
N ARG A 24 9.53 16.78 4.30
CA ARG A 24 10.99 16.93 4.32
C ARG A 24 11.63 16.47 3.02
N ALA A 25 11.25 15.29 2.51
CA ALA A 25 11.71 14.79 1.21
C ALA A 25 11.31 15.72 0.05
N ALA A 26 10.19 16.42 0.20
CA ALA A 26 9.68 17.35 -0.79
C ALA A 26 10.21 18.80 -0.65
N GLY A 27 10.95 19.11 0.42
CA GLY A 27 11.57 20.42 0.68
C GLY A 27 10.58 21.50 1.14
N THR A 28 9.58 21.16 1.96
CA THR A 28 8.54 22.10 2.40
C THR A 28 8.08 21.81 3.83
N SER A 29 7.30 22.73 4.42
CA SER A 29 6.68 22.52 5.73
C SER A 29 5.55 21.48 5.67
N ARG A 30 5.27 20.82 6.80
CA ARG A 30 4.22 19.79 6.92
C ARG A 30 2.84 20.29 6.47
N ALA A 31 2.45 21.48 6.90
CA ALA A 31 1.14 22.06 6.59
C ALA A 31 1.01 22.45 5.12
N ASN A 32 2.04 23.09 4.55
CA ASN A 32 2.05 23.46 3.14
C ASN A 32 2.04 22.21 2.25
N PHE A 33 2.83 21.20 2.62
CA PHE A 33 2.85 19.91 1.95
C PHE A 33 1.46 19.26 1.90
N ALA A 34 0.83 19.06 3.04
CA ALA A 34 -0.47 18.38 3.12
C ALA A 34 -1.53 19.10 2.28
N ARG A 35 -1.62 20.43 2.41
CA ARG A 35 -2.58 21.24 1.64
C ARG A 35 -2.36 21.14 0.13
N ARG A 36 -1.13 21.35 -0.33
CA ARG A 36 -0.81 21.32 -1.77
C ARG A 36 -0.88 19.91 -2.35
N PHE A 37 -0.50 18.89 -1.58
CA PHE A 37 -0.62 17.51 -2.02
C PHE A 37 -2.09 17.14 -2.24
N SER A 38 -2.97 17.37 -1.26
CA SER A 38 -4.39 17.07 -1.42
C SER A 38 -5.03 17.86 -2.56
N ALA A 39 -4.68 19.15 -2.72
CA ALA A 39 -5.18 19.94 -3.82
C ALA A 39 -4.71 19.44 -5.20
N GLY A 40 -3.51 18.87 -5.29
CA GLY A 40 -2.94 18.38 -6.55
C GLY A 40 -3.26 16.92 -6.89
N VAL A 41 -3.43 16.07 -5.88
CA VAL A 41 -3.63 14.61 -6.03
C VAL A 41 -5.09 14.21 -5.77
N GLY A 42 -5.89 15.10 -5.18
CA GLY A 42 -7.30 14.84 -4.83
C GLY A 42 -7.49 14.09 -3.50
N GLN A 43 -6.41 13.69 -2.83
CA GLN A 43 -6.47 12.95 -1.57
C GLN A 43 -5.26 13.22 -0.66
N PRO A 44 -5.37 12.96 0.66
CA PRO A 44 -4.27 13.15 1.59
C PRO A 44 -3.05 12.26 1.29
N PRO A 45 -1.82 12.69 1.64
CA PRO A 45 -0.59 11.93 1.39
C PRO A 45 -0.60 10.50 1.95
N MET A 46 -1.09 10.32 3.18
CA MET A 46 -1.12 9.01 3.83
C MET A 46 -2.19 8.08 3.24
N ALA A 47 -3.27 8.63 2.71
CA ALA A 47 -4.27 7.86 1.97
C ALA A 47 -3.68 7.34 0.66
N CYS A 48 -3.01 8.22 -0.11
CA CYS A 48 -2.32 7.84 -1.34
C CYS A 48 -1.25 6.75 -1.12
N LEU A 49 -0.43 6.89 -0.06
CA LEU A 49 0.53 5.84 0.31
C LEU A 49 -0.18 4.53 0.68
N SER A 50 -1.28 4.58 1.43
CA SER A 50 -2.01 3.37 1.83
C SER A 50 -2.60 2.66 0.62
N GLN A 51 -3.19 3.38 -0.34
CA GLN A 51 -3.66 2.80 -1.60
C GLN A 51 -2.53 2.11 -2.34
N HIS A 52 -1.41 2.81 -2.55
CA HIS A 52 -0.26 2.24 -3.25
C HIS A 52 0.30 0.97 -2.57
N ARG A 53 0.36 0.96 -1.23
CA ARG A 53 0.76 -0.23 -0.46
C ARG A 53 -0.19 -1.41 -0.66
N LEU A 54 -1.49 -1.15 -0.71
CA LEU A 54 -2.51 -2.20 -0.87
C LEU A 54 -2.56 -2.74 -2.30
N ASP A 55 -2.28 -1.90 -3.29
CA ASP A 55 -2.15 -2.32 -4.69
C ASP A 55 -0.90 -3.19 -4.86
N LEU A 56 0.25 -2.75 -4.34
CA LEU A 56 1.48 -3.57 -4.32
C LEU A 56 1.27 -4.90 -3.55
N ALA A 57 0.53 -4.87 -2.44
CA ALA A 57 0.21 -6.08 -1.71
C ALA A 57 -0.64 -7.05 -2.54
N ALA A 58 -1.58 -6.55 -3.34
CA ALA A 58 -2.37 -7.38 -4.25
C ALA A 58 -1.46 -8.06 -5.29
N ASP A 59 -0.53 -7.31 -5.88
CA ASP A 59 0.45 -7.87 -6.83
C ASP A 59 1.32 -8.96 -6.18
N LEU A 60 1.83 -8.71 -4.97
CA LEU A 60 2.61 -9.69 -4.21
C LEU A 60 1.80 -10.95 -3.86
N LEU A 61 0.53 -10.79 -3.49
CA LEU A 61 -0.35 -11.91 -3.14
C LEU A 61 -0.62 -12.82 -4.35
N LEU A 62 -0.63 -12.26 -5.56
CA LEU A 62 -0.85 -12.98 -6.82
C LEU A 62 0.43 -13.54 -7.42
N GLY A 63 1.57 -12.86 -7.25
CA GLY A 63 2.85 -13.25 -7.84
C GLY A 63 3.57 -14.37 -7.08
N ASP A 64 3.34 -14.52 -5.78
CA ASP A 64 3.94 -15.59 -4.98
C ASP A 64 2.95 -16.18 -3.95
N HIS A 65 2.52 -17.41 -4.22
CA HIS A 65 1.58 -18.15 -3.37
C HIS A 65 2.18 -18.60 -2.03
N ARG A 66 3.52 -18.65 -1.91
CA ARG A 66 4.24 -19.05 -0.69
C ARG A 66 4.33 -17.91 0.31
N LEU A 67 4.21 -16.65 -0.14
CA LEU A 67 4.21 -15.50 0.77
C LEU A 67 3.02 -15.57 1.71
N THR A 68 3.28 -15.57 3.01
CA THR A 68 2.22 -15.48 4.01
C THR A 68 1.64 -14.07 4.03
N THR A 69 0.39 -13.93 4.48
CA THR A 69 -0.25 -12.62 4.68
C THR A 69 0.59 -11.72 5.59
N ALA A 70 1.26 -12.31 6.59
CA ALA A 70 2.15 -11.58 7.49
C ALA A 70 3.41 -11.06 6.80
N ALA A 71 4.02 -11.87 5.93
CA ALA A 71 5.18 -11.47 5.14
C ALA A 71 4.83 -10.32 4.17
N VAL A 72 3.67 -10.41 3.51
CA VAL A 72 3.18 -9.33 2.64
C VAL A 72 2.92 -8.05 3.44
N ALA A 73 2.23 -8.15 4.59
CA ALA A 73 1.97 -7.01 5.47
C ALA A 73 3.26 -6.28 5.87
N ALA A 74 4.28 -7.03 6.31
CA ALA A 74 5.58 -6.48 6.67
C ALA A 74 6.26 -5.80 5.48
N ARG A 75 6.25 -6.42 4.29
CA ARG A 75 6.89 -5.91 3.08
C ARG A 75 6.27 -4.61 2.57
N VAL A 76 4.95 -4.43 2.76
CA VAL A 76 4.24 -3.21 2.38
C VAL A 76 4.09 -2.21 3.53
N GLY A 77 4.76 -2.44 4.67
CA GLY A 77 4.89 -1.44 5.75
C GLY A 77 3.69 -1.37 6.70
N TYR A 78 2.94 -2.45 6.86
CA TYR A 78 1.95 -2.61 7.92
C TYR A 78 2.58 -3.31 9.13
N SER A 79 2.38 -2.75 10.32
CA SER A 79 2.97 -3.27 11.56
C SER A 79 2.39 -4.60 11.98
N THR A 80 1.14 -4.90 11.61
CA THR A 80 0.47 -6.15 11.97
C THR A 80 -0.29 -6.75 10.79
N PRO A 81 -0.39 -8.09 10.69
CA PRO A 81 -1.21 -8.75 9.67
C PRO A 81 -2.69 -8.39 9.78
N TYR A 82 -3.17 -8.08 10.98
CA TYR A 82 -4.56 -7.67 11.24
C TYR A 82 -4.87 -6.30 10.62
N SER A 83 -4.05 -5.28 10.91
CA SER A 83 -4.23 -3.94 10.35
C SER A 83 -4.16 -3.95 8.82
N PHE A 84 -3.23 -4.73 8.26
CA PHE A 84 -3.15 -4.98 6.84
C PHE A 84 -4.43 -5.63 6.29
N SER A 85 -4.89 -6.74 6.88
CA SER A 85 -6.04 -7.48 6.37
C SER A 85 -7.33 -6.66 6.40
N HIS A 86 -7.50 -5.82 7.43
CA HIS A 86 -8.63 -4.89 7.51
C HIS A 86 -8.56 -3.84 6.41
N ALA A 87 -7.44 -3.14 6.28
CA ALA A 87 -7.25 -2.11 5.26
C ALA A 87 -7.39 -2.68 3.83
N PHE A 88 -6.83 -3.86 3.59
CA PHE A 88 -6.94 -4.57 2.31
C PHE A 88 -8.39 -4.91 1.98
N LYS A 89 -9.16 -5.43 2.94
CA LYS A 89 -10.58 -5.74 2.73
C LYS A 89 -11.40 -4.48 2.43
N VAL A 90 -11.11 -3.37 3.11
CA VAL A 90 -11.79 -2.09 2.86
C VAL A 90 -11.50 -1.58 1.44
N HIS A 91 -10.25 -1.68 0.98
CA HIS A 91 -9.82 -1.17 -0.32
C HIS A 91 -10.20 -2.07 -1.51
N HIS A 92 -10.03 -3.39 -1.37
CA HIS A 92 -10.27 -4.38 -2.45
C HIS A 92 -11.60 -5.13 -2.33
N GLY A 93 -12.40 -4.85 -1.31
CA GLY A 93 -13.70 -5.50 -1.05
C GLY A 93 -13.64 -6.93 -0.50
N VAL A 94 -12.49 -7.60 -0.57
CA VAL A 94 -12.28 -8.98 -0.09
C VAL A 94 -11.00 -9.12 0.73
N SER A 95 -10.93 -10.13 1.61
CA SER A 95 -9.73 -10.36 2.42
C SER A 95 -8.53 -10.80 1.56
N PRO A 96 -7.27 -10.58 2.00
CA PRO A 96 -6.08 -11.01 1.27
C PRO A 96 -6.10 -12.49 0.86
N ARG A 97 -6.57 -13.36 1.75
CA ARG A 97 -6.66 -14.80 1.51
C ARG A 97 -7.71 -15.12 0.43
N LEU A 98 -8.86 -14.46 0.48
CA LEU A 98 -9.91 -14.65 -0.52
C LEU A 98 -9.49 -14.05 -1.87
N TYR A 99 -8.83 -12.89 -1.88
CA TYR A 99 -8.28 -12.26 -3.07
C TYR A 99 -7.34 -13.20 -3.83
N ARG A 100 -6.40 -13.83 -3.11
CA ARG A 100 -5.51 -14.85 -3.67
C ARG A 100 -6.27 -16.05 -4.24
N ARG A 101 -7.28 -16.54 -3.53
CA ARG A 101 -8.09 -17.69 -3.95
C ARG A 101 -8.97 -17.38 -5.17
N ASN A 102 -9.56 -16.19 -5.25
CA ASN A 102 -10.51 -15.86 -6.32
C ASN A 102 -9.84 -15.62 -7.67
N ARG A 103 -8.56 -15.20 -7.68
CA ARG A 103 -7.77 -15.03 -8.91
C ARG A 103 -6.96 -16.25 -9.30
N HIS A 104 -6.91 -17.26 -8.44
CA HIS A 104 -6.44 -18.59 -8.78
C HIS A 104 -7.67 -19.48 -8.93
N PRO A 105 -8.27 -19.64 -10.13
CA PRO A 105 -9.22 -20.72 -10.32
C PRO A 105 -8.52 -21.99 -9.84
N ALA A 106 -9.20 -22.77 -8.99
CA ALA A 106 -8.69 -24.02 -8.48
C ALA A 106 -8.00 -24.77 -9.63
N SER A 107 -6.77 -25.22 -9.38
CA SER A 107 -5.96 -25.99 -10.31
C SER A 107 -6.83 -26.83 -11.24
N SER A 108 -6.77 -26.50 -12.53
CA SER A 108 -7.11 -27.42 -13.60
C SER A 108 -6.16 -28.62 -13.46
N LEU A 109 -6.60 -29.62 -12.70
CA LEU A 109 -6.30 -31.07 -12.74
C LEU A 109 -6.70 -31.68 -11.38
N ALA A 110 -7.88 -32.32 -11.35
CA ALA A 110 -8.02 -33.57 -10.60
C ALA A 110 -7.56 -34.70 -11.55
N PRO A 111 -6.96 -35.80 -11.05
CA PRO A 111 -6.40 -36.86 -11.87
C PRO A 111 -7.43 -37.55 -12.76
#